data_AF-A0A8J7XJH0-F1
#
_entry.id   AF-A0A8J7XJH0-F1
#
_cell.length_a   1.000
_cell.length_b   1.000
_cell.length_c   1.000
_cell.angle_alpha   90.00
_cell.angle_beta   90.00
_cell.angle_gamma   90.00
#
_symmetry.space_group_name_H-M   'P 1'
#
loop_
_entity.id
_entity.type
_entity.pdbx_description
1 polymer ?
#
loop_
_entity_poly.entity_id
_entity_poly.type
_entity_poly.pdbx_seq_one_letter_code
_entity_poly.pdbx_strand_id
1 'polypeptide(L)'
;MVELKRIALLVLCVFSLQMLSFGQAEVSDSPGGLPLLLRPNLRIDPGTVVVVGRDATGTDVVASTMTRLGMQSWIDSSLRRIPFVRPDLKLNFAGINAMTLASLKVTNVGIENAHTANQGFFLVCVGGPEANLTTKKVNMELPVRFLKDYYKDKWTVTTFIEGIPEQYQGDEYGIIAFLPDQYELNEKTFKEVTNGHKRLGTLVVAGNAREGTLAAAVCLRDILNGNSVEGRKLLRELDKVLIWMISGEEQVLSPLVVIVKYTGEDTAEIVDIFLF
;
A
#
# COMPACT_ATOMS: atom_id res chain seq x y z
N MET A 1 -6.65 8.80 -57.43
CA MET A 1 -6.82 10.07 -56.67
C MET A 1 -7.75 9.97 -55.45
N VAL A 2 -8.49 8.86 -55.24
CA VAL A 2 -9.42 8.67 -54.11
C VAL A 2 -8.73 8.13 -52.85
N GLU A 3 -7.63 7.38 -52.98
CA GLU A 3 -6.95 6.76 -51.83
C GLU A 3 -6.12 7.74 -50.99
N LEU A 4 -5.50 8.75 -51.60
CA LEU A 4 -4.70 9.74 -50.86
C LEU A 4 -5.56 10.58 -49.89
N LYS A 5 -6.83 10.83 -50.24
CA LYS A 5 -7.78 11.55 -49.38
C LYS A 5 -8.24 10.73 -48.17
N ARG A 6 -8.31 9.39 -48.30
CA ARG A 6 -8.66 8.50 -47.16
C ARG A 6 -7.51 8.35 -46.17
N ILE A 7 -6.27 8.31 -46.66
CA ILE A 7 -5.09 8.22 -45.79
C ILE A 7 -4.88 9.55 -45.04
N ALA A 8 -5.07 10.70 -45.70
CA ALA A 8 -5.00 12.00 -45.02
C ALA A 8 -6.09 12.17 -43.95
N LEU A 9 -7.30 11.65 -44.18
CA LEU A 9 -8.39 11.68 -43.18
C LEU A 9 -8.10 10.77 -41.97
N LEU A 10 -7.53 9.58 -42.21
CA LEU A 10 -7.14 8.65 -41.13
C LEU A 10 -5.98 9.18 -40.30
N VAL A 11 -5.00 9.84 -40.93
CA VAL A 11 -3.90 10.50 -40.21
C VAL A 11 -4.41 11.69 -39.41
N LEU A 12 -5.36 12.47 -39.93
CA LEU A 12 -6.04 13.52 -39.16
C LEU A 12 -6.86 12.97 -37.99
N CYS A 13 -7.54 11.82 -38.13
CA CYS A 13 -8.28 11.19 -37.02
C CYS A 13 -7.35 10.64 -35.94
N VAL A 14 -6.22 10.05 -36.31
CA VAL A 14 -5.25 9.50 -35.34
C VAL A 14 -4.47 10.61 -34.64
N PHE A 15 -4.13 11.71 -35.33
CA PHE A 15 -3.51 12.87 -34.69
C PHE A 15 -4.50 13.70 -33.84
N SER A 16 -5.79 13.74 -34.20
CA SER A 16 -6.86 14.29 -33.35
C SER A 16 -7.03 13.53 -32.03
N LEU A 17 -6.61 12.25 -31.98
CA LEU A 17 -6.69 11.42 -30.78
C LEU A 17 -5.47 11.57 -29.85
N GLN A 18 -4.36 12.16 -30.33
CA GLN A 18 -3.12 12.28 -29.56
C GLN A 18 -2.76 13.71 -29.16
N MET A 19 -3.46 14.72 -29.66
CA MET A 19 -3.18 16.12 -29.34
C MET A 19 -4.37 16.73 -28.58
N LEU A 20 -4.17 16.98 -27.29
CA LEU A 20 -4.71 18.15 -26.58
C LEU A 20 -6.25 18.20 -26.49
N SER A 21 -6.88 18.05 -25.33
CA SER A 21 -6.55 18.80 -24.14
C SER A 21 -7.63 18.55 -23.09
N PHE A 22 -7.17 18.52 -21.83
CA PHE A 22 -7.80 19.16 -20.68
C PHE A 22 -9.20 19.74 -20.91
N GLY A 23 -10.20 18.91 -20.63
CA GLY A 23 -11.44 19.35 -20.02
C GLY A 23 -11.66 18.47 -18.80
N GLN A 24 -12.15 19.05 -17.70
CA GLN A 24 -12.86 18.28 -16.69
C GLN A 24 -14.02 17.57 -17.40
N ALA A 25 -13.78 16.36 -17.89
CA ALA A 25 -14.83 15.58 -18.51
C ALA A 25 -15.56 14.89 -17.36
N GLU A 26 -16.78 15.37 -17.09
CA GLU A 26 -17.76 14.67 -16.29
C GLU A 26 -17.76 13.19 -16.71
N VAL A 27 -17.52 12.33 -15.72
CA VAL A 27 -17.50 10.88 -15.86
C VAL A 27 -18.87 10.49 -16.42
N SER A 28 -18.91 9.90 -17.62
CA SER A 28 -20.15 9.30 -18.09
C SER A 28 -20.48 8.15 -17.14
N ASP A 29 -21.64 8.24 -16.48
CA ASP A 29 -22.28 7.17 -15.72
C ASP A 29 -22.64 6.00 -16.64
N SER A 30 -21.64 5.29 -17.19
CA SER A 30 -21.90 3.98 -17.75
C SER A 30 -21.94 2.97 -16.59
N PRO A 31 -23.06 2.25 -16.41
CA PRO A 31 -23.18 1.27 -15.34
C PRO A 31 -22.37 0.03 -15.70
N GLY A 32 -21.50 -0.39 -14.77
CA GLY A 32 -21.12 -1.79 -14.54
C GLY A 32 -20.22 -2.50 -15.56
N GLY A 33 -19.10 -3.05 -15.07
CA GLY A 33 -18.53 -4.28 -15.65
C GLY A 33 -17.02 -4.29 -15.87
N LEU A 34 -16.37 -3.14 -16.06
CA LEU A 34 -14.93 -3.11 -16.32
C LEU A 34 -14.12 -2.90 -15.02
N PRO A 35 -13.11 -3.75 -14.76
CA PRO A 35 -12.16 -3.60 -13.66
C PRO A 35 -11.50 -2.21 -13.62
N LEU A 36 -11.09 -1.77 -12.43
CA LEU A 36 -10.48 -0.45 -12.20
C LEU A 36 -9.29 -0.20 -13.13
N LEU A 37 -8.39 -1.18 -13.25
CA LEU A 37 -7.18 -1.08 -14.09
C LEU A 37 -7.46 -1.07 -15.60
N LEU A 38 -8.66 -1.45 -16.03
CA LEU A 38 -9.03 -1.52 -17.44
C LEU A 38 -9.93 -0.35 -17.88
N ARG A 39 -10.22 0.59 -16.98
CA ARG A 39 -11.10 1.72 -17.27
C ARG A 39 -10.36 2.80 -18.07
N PRO A 40 -10.87 3.19 -19.26
CA PRO A 40 -10.27 4.27 -20.04
C PRO A 40 -10.33 5.60 -19.28
N ASN A 41 -9.30 6.43 -19.43
CA ASN A 41 -9.18 7.77 -18.83
C ASN A 41 -9.07 7.82 -17.30
N LEU A 42 -8.95 6.67 -16.62
CA LEU A 42 -8.59 6.64 -15.20
C LEU A 42 -7.09 6.85 -15.06
N ARG A 43 -6.70 8.00 -14.47
CA ARG A 43 -5.29 8.26 -14.14
C ARG A 43 -4.96 7.65 -12.79
N ILE A 44 -4.26 6.53 -12.83
CA ILE A 44 -3.82 5.79 -11.66
C ILE A 44 -2.41 6.31 -11.31
N ASP A 45 -2.31 7.06 -10.22
CA ASP A 45 -1.09 7.72 -9.76
C ASP A 45 -1.10 7.75 -8.24
N PRO A 46 0.09 7.63 -7.63
CA PRO A 46 0.79 6.38 -7.32
C PRO A 46 -0.04 5.30 -6.60
N GLY A 47 0.38 4.04 -6.77
CA GLY A 47 -0.24 2.92 -6.05
C GLY A 47 0.07 2.94 -4.55
N THR A 48 1.22 3.49 -4.18
CA THR A 48 1.66 3.57 -2.79
C THR A 48 2.54 4.79 -2.57
N VAL A 49 2.36 5.43 -1.41
CA VAL A 49 3.08 6.64 -1.03
C VAL A 49 3.84 6.39 0.27
N VAL A 50 5.18 6.45 0.24
CA VAL A 50 6.01 6.18 1.43
C VAL A 50 6.43 7.49 2.09
N VAL A 51 6.19 7.60 3.38
CA VAL A 51 6.43 8.83 4.13
C VAL A 51 7.24 8.53 5.37
N VAL A 52 8.31 9.31 5.54
CA VAL A 52 9.17 9.29 6.73
C VAL A 52 8.98 10.58 7.49
N GLY A 53 9.04 10.47 8.82
CA GLY A 53 8.88 11.62 9.68
C GLY A 53 10.02 12.63 9.58
N ARG A 54 9.76 13.86 10.00
CA ARG A 54 10.74 14.96 9.90
C ARG A 54 12.00 14.69 10.72
N ASP A 55 11.84 14.01 11.86
CA ASP A 55 12.93 13.68 12.77
C ASP A 55 13.56 12.32 12.44
N ALA A 56 13.21 11.72 11.30
CA ALA A 56 13.79 10.49 10.79
C ALA A 56 15.26 10.71 10.39
N THR A 57 16.15 9.85 10.87
CA THR A 57 17.59 9.94 10.57
C THR A 57 18.20 8.56 10.38
N GLY A 58 19.24 8.44 9.53
CA GLY A 58 20.03 7.23 9.35
C GLY A 58 19.14 6.00 9.07
N THR A 59 19.01 5.13 10.08
CA THR A 59 18.21 3.91 10.08
C THR A 59 16.78 4.08 9.59
N ASP A 60 16.10 5.18 9.93
CA ASP A 60 14.72 5.44 9.50
C ASP A 60 14.62 5.64 7.96
N VAL A 61 15.65 6.26 7.38
CA VAL A 61 15.75 6.46 5.91
C VAL A 61 16.03 5.13 5.22
N VAL A 62 16.88 4.29 5.80
CA VAL A 62 17.13 2.92 5.31
C VAL A 62 15.85 2.09 5.38
N ALA A 63 15.14 2.12 6.51
CA ALA A 63 13.86 1.45 6.69
C ALA A 63 12.86 1.89 5.62
N SER A 64 12.74 3.20 5.35
CA SER A 64 11.84 3.70 4.31
C SER A 64 12.19 3.21 2.90
N THR A 65 13.49 3.05 2.62
CA THR A 65 13.98 2.52 1.35
C THR A 65 13.65 1.03 1.23
N MET A 66 13.85 0.25 2.29
CA MET A 66 13.49 -1.17 2.34
C MET A 66 11.98 -1.37 2.17
N THR A 67 11.17 -0.57 2.85
CA THR A 67 9.71 -0.56 2.69
C THR A 67 9.31 -0.25 1.25
N ARG A 68 9.91 0.77 0.63
CA ARG A 68 9.66 1.08 -0.78
C ARG A 68 10.01 -0.08 -1.71
N LEU A 69 11.16 -0.72 -1.51
CA LEU A 69 11.58 -1.87 -2.30
C LEU A 69 10.61 -3.05 -2.15
N GLY A 70 10.16 -3.32 -0.93
CA GLY A 70 9.13 -4.34 -0.67
C GLY A 70 7.83 -4.06 -1.41
N MET A 71 7.30 -2.83 -1.29
CA MET A 71 6.06 -2.44 -1.97
C MET A 71 6.19 -2.52 -3.49
N GLN A 72 7.34 -2.11 -4.05
CA GLN A 72 7.58 -2.20 -5.49
C GLN A 72 7.61 -3.66 -5.94
N SER A 73 8.30 -4.52 -5.20
CA SER A 73 8.36 -5.96 -5.48
C SER A 73 7.01 -6.66 -5.37
N TRP A 74 6.17 -6.26 -4.41
CA TRP A 74 4.80 -6.78 -4.29
C TRP A 74 3.98 -6.56 -5.57
N ILE A 75 4.06 -5.35 -6.13
CA ILE A 75 3.38 -4.95 -7.37
C ILE A 75 3.99 -5.67 -8.57
N ASP A 76 5.32 -5.69 -8.70
CA ASP A 76 6.02 -6.33 -9.82
C ASP A 76 5.77 -7.85 -9.86
N SER A 77 5.75 -8.49 -8.68
CA SER A 77 5.54 -9.93 -8.55
C SER A 77 4.06 -10.33 -8.70
N SER A 78 3.12 -9.38 -8.62
CA SER A 78 1.69 -9.66 -8.67
C SER A 78 1.25 -10.33 -9.98
N LEU A 79 1.88 -9.96 -11.10
CA LEU A 79 1.64 -10.54 -12.43
C LEU A 79 1.88 -12.06 -12.49
N ARG A 80 2.77 -12.57 -11.64
CA ARG A 80 3.06 -14.01 -11.57
C ARG A 80 2.24 -14.68 -10.47
N ARG A 81 2.09 -14.00 -9.34
CA ARG A 81 1.48 -14.54 -8.11
C ARG A 81 -0.04 -14.65 -8.21
N ILE A 82 -0.73 -13.60 -8.62
CA ILE A 82 -2.20 -13.58 -8.58
C ILE A 82 -2.81 -14.60 -9.56
N PRO A 83 -2.33 -14.79 -10.81
CA PRO A 83 -2.85 -15.84 -11.69
C PRO A 83 -2.68 -17.28 -11.19
N PHE A 84 -1.79 -17.50 -10.22
CA PHE A 84 -1.65 -18.79 -9.54
C PHE A 84 -2.74 -18.98 -8.47
N VAL A 85 -3.04 -17.92 -7.71
CA VAL A 85 -4.06 -17.93 -6.64
C VAL A 85 -5.48 -17.86 -7.21
N ARG A 86 -5.67 -17.11 -8.31
CA ARG A 86 -6.92 -16.92 -9.04
C ARG A 86 -6.74 -17.24 -10.52
N PRO A 87 -6.71 -18.54 -10.89
CA PRO A 87 -6.46 -18.96 -12.28
C PRO A 87 -7.50 -18.46 -13.28
N ASP A 88 -8.71 -18.20 -12.82
CA ASP A 88 -9.82 -17.64 -13.59
C ASP A 88 -9.55 -16.21 -14.07
N LEU A 89 -8.67 -15.47 -13.38
CA LEU A 89 -8.29 -14.11 -13.77
C LEU A 89 -7.18 -14.05 -14.83
N LYS A 90 -6.62 -15.19 -15.27
CA LYS A 90 -5.49 -15.26 -16.22
C LYS A 90 -5.71 -14.43 -17.49
N LEU A 91 -6.92 -14.44 -18.05
CA LEU A 91 -7.25 -13.68 -19.26
C LEU A 91 -7.26 -12.17 -19.01
N ASN A 92 -7.75 -11.73 -17.86
CA ASN A 92 -7.76 -10.32 -17.46
C ASN A 92 -6.32 -9.81 -17.25
N PHE A 93 -5.45 -10.63 -16.65
CA PHE A 93 -4.04 -10.32 -16.45
C PHE A 93 -3.26 -10.13 -17.76
N ALA A 94 -3.60 -10.87 -18.82
CA ALA A 94 -2.97 -10.68 -20.12
C ALA A 94 -3.30 -9.30 -20.73
N GLY A 95 -4.47 -8.74 -20.41
CA GLY A 95 -4.90 -7.40 -20.83
C GLY A 95 -4.39 -6.26 -19.94
N ILE A 96 -4.15 -6.53 -18.66
CA ILE A 96 -3.48 -5.62 -17.72
C ILE A 96 -1.99 -5.66 -18.03
N ASN A 97 -1.57 -4.90 -19.04
CA ASN A 97 -0.18 -4.88 -19.45
C ASN A 97 0.74 -4.42 -18.28
N ALA A 98 2.04 -4.68 -18.43
CA ALA A 98 3.04 -4.21 -17.46
C ALA A 98 3.04 -2.68 -17.27
N MET A 99 2.60 -1.90 -18.28
CA MET A 99 2.48 -0.44 -18.20
C MET A 99 1.39 0.03 -17.22
N THR A 100 0.25 -0.68 -17.14
CA THR A 100 -0.86 -0.35 -16.24
C THR A 100 -0.48 -0.65 -14.79
N LEU A 101 0.22 -1.75 -14.52
CA LEU A 101 0.76 -1.99 -13.17
C LEU A 101 1.95 -1.08 -12.85
N ALA A 102 2.76 -0.71 -13.83
CA ALA A 102 3.79 0.31 -13.63
C ALA A 102 3.19 1.70 -13.28
N SER A 103 1.92 1.96 -13.62
CA SER A 103 1.21 3.15 -13.15
C SER A 103 0.89 3.10 -11.65
N LEU A 104 0.76 1.89 -11.07
CA LEU A 104 0.79 1.66 -9.62
C LEU A 104 2.24 1.76 -9.08
N LYS A 105 2.95 2.83 -9.42
CA LYS A 105 4.30 3.08 -8.90
C LYS A 105 4.27 3.33 -7.39
N VAL A 106 5.35 2.95 -6.72
CA VAL A 106 5.63 3.40 -5.35
C VAL A 106 6.41 4.70 -5.42
N THR A 107 5.81 5.81 -4.95
CA THR A 107 6.44 7.13 -5.03
C THR A 107 6.45 7.85 -3.70
N ASN A 108 7.25 8.91 -3.64
CA ASN A 108 7.59 9.65 -2.43
C ASN A 108 8.35 8.77 -1.45
N VAL A 109 9.61 9.12 -1.22
CA VAL A 109 10.32 8.79 0.00
C VAL A 109 10.77 10.16 0.46
N GLY A 110 10.06 10.72 1.43
CA GLY A 110 10.23 12.11 1.77
C GLY A 110 9.53 12.46 3.07
N ILE A 111 9.88 13.64 3.56
CA ILE A 111 9.39 14.15 4.85
C ILE A 111 7.87 14.32 4.80
N GLU A 112 7.22 13.93 5.90
CA GLU A 112 5.80 14.14 6.13
C GLU A 112 5.31 15.53 5.71
N ASN A 113 4.30 15.53 4.83
CA ASN A 113 3.54 16.71 4.48
C ASN A 113 2.06 16.37 4.34
N ALA A 114 1.19 17.36 4.56
CA ALA A 114 -0.26 17.16 4.61
C ALA A 114 -0.87 16.73 3.27
N HIS A 115 -0.25 17.11 2.15
CA HIS A 115 -0.77 16.77 0.82
C HIS A 115 -0.48 15.31 0.44
N THR A 116 0.60 14.73 0.95
CA THR A 116 1.06 13.37 0.62
C THR A 116 0.10 12.29 1.11
N ALA A 117 -0.66 12.52 2.18
CA ALA A 117 -1.58 11.54 2.76
C ALA A 117 -2.69 11.05 1.81
N ASN A 118 -3.04 11.86 0.79
CA ASN A 118 -4.12 11.58 -0.15
C ASN A 118 -3.64 11.29 -1.58
N GLN A 119 -2.33 11.06 -1.77
CA GLN A 119 -1.74 10.97 -3.10
C GLN A 119 -1.82 9.58 -3.74
N GLY A 120 -2.06 8.50 -3.00
CA GLY A 120 -2.14 7.14 -3.55
C GLY A 120 -3.10 6.21 -2.82
N PHE A 121 -3.21 4.97 -3.30
CA PHE A 121 -4.08 3.95 -2.69
C PHE A 121 -3.66 3.56 -1.29
N PHE A 122 -2.35 3.48 -1.07
CA PHE A 122 -1.80 3.22 0.24
C PHE A 122 -0.94 4.38 0.70
N LEU A 123 -1.19 4.83 1.92
CA LEU A 123 -0.24 5.62 2.68
C LEU A 123 0.63 4.65 3.49
N VAL A 124 1.95 4.72 3.31
CA VAL A 124 2.90 3.93 4.10
C VAL A 124 3.68 4.85 5.01
N CYS A 125 3.41 4.76 6.30
CA CYS A 125 4.10 5.55 7.32
C CYS A 125 5.25 4.74 7.88
N VAL A 126 6.46 5.28 7.77
CA VAL A 126 7.66 4.62 8.29
C VAL A 126 8.22 5.42 9.46
N GLY A 127 8.47 4.72 10.56
CA GLY A 127 8.97 5.28 11.81
C GLY A 127 7.95 5.23 12.95
N GLY A 128 8.47 5.02 14.16
CA GLY A 128 7.70 5.07 15.41
C GLY A 128 7.06 6.44 15.69
N PRO A 129 6.20 6.53 16.72
CA PRO A 129 5.53 7.78 17.09
C PRO A 129 6.48 8.89 17.57
N GLU A 130 7.73 8.56 17.89
CA GLU A 130 8.78 9.52 18.19
C GLU A 130 9.26 10.25 16.93
N ALA A 131 9.49 9.52 15.84
CA ALA A 131 10.03 10.09 14.61
C ALA A 131 8.94 10.56 13.64
N ASN A 132 7.75 9.93 13.67
CA ASN A 132 6.70 10.08 12.67
C ASN A 132 5.38 10.59 13.29
N LEU A 133 4.98 11.81 12.92
CA LEU A 133 3.75 12.44 13.41
C LEU A 133 2.50 11.75 12.88
N THR A 134 2.56 11.18 11.68
CA THR A 134 1.46 10.45 11.09
C THR A 134 1.24 9.13 11.82
N THR A 135 2.30 8.37 12.11
CA THR A 135 2.26 7.19 13.00
C THR A 135 1.67 7.57 14.36
N LYS A 136 2.11 8.68 14.95
CA LYS A 136 1.57 9.17 16.22
C LYS A 136 0.06 9.47 16.16
N LYS A 137 -0.44 10.02 15.04
CA LYS A 137 -1.88 10.29 14.85
C LYS A 137 -2.70 9.00 14.72
N VAL A 138 -2.24 8.07 13.89
CA VAL A 138 -2.96 6.80 13.66
C VAL A 138 -2.77 5.80 14.80
N ASN A 139 -1.86 6.06 15.76
CA ASN A 139 -1.61 5.17 16.90
C ASN A 139 -2.86 4.86 17.74
N MET A 140 -3.83 5.78 17.79
CA MET A 140 -5.09 5.56 18.52
C MET A 140 -6.03 4.57 17.81
N GLU A 141 -5.91 4.47 16.49
CA GLU A 141 -6.68 3.58 15.61
C GLU A 141 -6.04 2.18 15.53
N LEU A 142 -4.76 2.05 15.91
CA LEU A 142 -4.08 0.76 15.90
C LEU A 142 -4.63 -0.18 16.98
N PRO A 143 -4.88 -1.45 16.63
CA PRO A 143 -5.17 -2.50 17.61
C PRO A 143 -4.01 -2.79 18.56
N VAL A 144 -2.78 -2.51 18.12
CA VAL A 144 -1.54 -2.61 18.90
C VAL A 144 -0.90 -1.23 18.96
N ARG A 145 -0.65 -0.71 20.16
CA ARG A 145 -0.30 0.70 20.37
C ARG A 145 1.14 0.85 20.80
N PHE A 146 1.74 1.96 20.39
CA PHE A 146 2.93 2.47 21.03
C PHE A 146 2.54 3.29 22.26
N LEU A 147 3.09 2.93 23.42
CA LEU A 147 2.91 3.66 24.68
C LEU A 147 4.25 4.15 25.20
N LYS A 148 4.29 5.38 25.69
CA LYS A 148 5.51 5.94 26.31
C LYS A 148 5.53 5.60 27.80
N ASP A 149 6.55 4.88 28.23
CA ASP A 149 6.91 4.74 29.63
C ASP A 149 7.60 6.04 30.08
N TYR A 150 6.86 6.88 30.80
CA TYR A 150 7.37 8.17 31.28
C TYR A 150 8.44 8.06 32.36
N TYR A 151 8.57 6.90 33.03
CA TYR A 151 9.62 6.71 34.04
C TYR A 151 10.96 6.35 33.41
N LYS A 152 10.93 5.63 32.28
CA LYS A 152 12.13 5.21 31.54
C LYS A 152 12.42 6.07 30.30
N ASP A 153 11.52 6.99 29.97
CA ASP A 153 11.52 7.80 28.75
C ASP A 153 11.62 6.95 27.46
N LYS A 154 11.00 5.77 27.47
CA LYS A 154 11.06 4.80 26.37
C LYS A 154 9.68 4.47 25.83
N TRP A 155 9.57 4.23 24.52
CA TRP A 155 8.36 3.69 23.93
C TRP A 155 8.34 2.17 24.04
N THR A 156 7.16 1.59 24.18
CA THR A 156 6.92 0.14 24.17
C THR A 156 5.79 -0.17 23.21
N VAL A 157 5.80 -1.37 22.63
CA VAL A 157 4.66 -1.89 21.87
C VAL A 157 3.76 -2.61 22.85
N THR A 158 2.47 -2.27 22.86
CA THR A 158 1.48 -2.87 23.76
C THR A 158 0.29 -3.39 22.97
N THR A 159 0.00 -4.68 23.11
CA THR A 159 -1.24 -5.27 22.58
C THR A 159 -2.33 -5.19 23.64
N PHE A 160 -3.60 -5.25 23.24
CA PHE A 160 -4.75 -5.26 24.16
C PHE A 160 -5.68 -6.44 23.86
N ILE A 161 -5.09 -7.58 23.51
CA ILE A 161 -5.85 -8.75 23.07
C ILE A 161 -6.58 -9.33 24.26
N GLU A 162 -7.88 -9.59 24.07
CA GLU A 162 -8.76 -10.12 25.12
C GLU A 162 -8.80 -9.26 26.41
N GLY A 163 -8.42 -7.97 26.31
CA GLY A 163 -8.39 -7.03 27.43
C GLY A 163 -7.16 -7.17 28.34
N ILE A 164 -6.22 -8.05 28.04
CA ILE A 164 -4.97 -8.21 28.79
C ILE A 164 -3.84 -7.48 28.06
N PRO A 165 -3.22 -6.46 28.66
CA PRO A 165 -2.12 -5.76 28.02
C PRO A 165 -0.84 -6.60 28.05
N GLU A 166 -0.34 -7.00 26.87
CA GLU A 166 1.00 -7.58 26.73
C GLU A 166 1.96 -6.52 26.20
N GLN A 167 3.12 -6.41 26.85
CA GLN A 167 4.10 -5.37 26.56
C GLN A 167 5.37 -5.99 25.98
N TYR A 168 5.75 -5.53 24.80
CA TYR A 168 7.02 -5.83 24.18
C TYR A 168 7.97 -4.67 24.50
N GLN A 169 8.82 -4.90 25.51
CA GLN A 169 9.80 -3.95 26.02
C GLN A 169 11.17 -4.22 25.40
N GLY A 170 11.97 -3.16 25.21
CA GLY A 170 13.24 -3.22 24.49
C GLY A 170 13.24 -2.20 23.35
N ASP A 171 14.34 -2.07 22.62
CA ASP A 171 14.44 -1.14 21.48
C ASP A 171 14.32 -1.91 20.13
N GLU A 172 14.27 -3.25 20.20
CA GLU A 172 14.28 -4.17 19.08
C GLU A 172 12.90 -4.49 18.47
N TYR A 173 11.80 -3.97 19.04
CA TYR A 173 10.45 -4.38 18.65
C TYR A 173 9.79 -3.40 17.69
N GLY A 174 9.07 -3.93 16.72
CA GLY A 174 8.28 -3.13 15.79
C GLY A 174 7.01 -3.82 15.34
N ILE A 175 6.22 -3.08 14.57
CA ILE A 175 4.98 -3.55 13.99
C ILE A 175 4.95 -3.26 12.49
N ILE A 176 4.25 -4.13 11.78
CA ILE A 176 3.70 -3.88 10.45
C ILE A 176 2.19 -3.95 10.61
N ALA A 177 1.50 -2.81 10.50
CA ALA A 177 0.05 -2.76 10.64
C ALA A 177 -0.61 -2.32 9.33
N PHE A 178 -1.45 -3.18 8.76
CA PHE A 178 -2.34 -2.83 7.67
C PHE A 178 -3.71 -2.45 8.22
N LEU A 179 -4.10 -1.19 7.98
CA LEU A 179 -5.38 -0.62 8.37
C LEU A 179 -6.17 -0.28 7.09
N PRO A 180 -7.18 -1.08 6.71
CA PRO A 180 -8.06 -0.70 5.61
C PRO A 180 -8.92 0.51 6.01
N ASP A 181 -9.00 1.52 5.15
CA ASP A 181 -9.94 2.63 5.31
C ASP A 181 -11.38 2.16 5.05
N GLN A 182 -11.52 1.12 4.22
CA GLN A 182 -12.78 0.43 3.92
C GLN A 182 -12.59 -1.07 4.03
N TYR A 183 -13.40 -1.69 4.88
CA TYR A 183 -13.39 -3.13 5.13
C TYR A 183 -13.96 -3.93 3.95
N GLU A 184 -14.81 -3.31 3.13
CA GLU A 184 -15.41 -3.92 1.95
C GLU A 184 -14.96 -3.14 0.72
N LEU A 185 -14.36 -3.83 -0.25
CA LEU A 185 -14.03 -3.30 -1.57
C LEU A 185 -15.13 -3.72 -2.55
N ASN A 186 -16.04 -2.81 -2.88
CA ASN A 186 -17.19 -3.09 -3.72
C ASN A 186 -17.49 -1.91 -4.68
N GLU A 187 -18.68 -1.87 -5.27
CA GLU A 187 -19.09 -0.80 -6.20
C GLU A 187 -19.10 0.59 -5.54
N LYS A 188 -19.38 0.67 -4.22
CA LYS A 188 -19.35 1.94 -3.49
C LYS A 188 -17.91 2.44 -3.37
N THR A 189 -16.99 1.58 -2.93
CA THR A 189 -15.55 1.88 -2.88
C THR A 189 -15.03 2.33 -4.23
N PHE A 190 -15.48 1.64 -5.29
CA PHE A 190 -15.12 1.98 -6.67
C PHE A 190 -15.52 3.43 -7.01
N LYS A 191 -16.76 3.82 -6.69
CA LYS A 191 -17.25 5.19 -6.92
C LYS A 191 -16.45 6.22 -6.13
N GLU A 192 -16.13 5.93 -4.88
CA GLU A 192 -15.36 6.85 -4.03
C GLU A 192 -13.92 7.04 -4.55
N VAL A 193 -13.28 5.94 -4.97
CA VAL A 193 -11.95 5.95 -5.60
C VAL A 193 -11.93 6.78 -6.88
N THR A 194 -12.93 6.62 -7.73
CA THR A 194 -13.03 7.33 -9.01
C THR A 194 -13.45 8.79 -8.86
N ASN A 195 -14.19 9.13 -7.79
CA ASN A 195 -14.62 10.50 -7.47
C ASN A 195 -13.55 11.33 -6.72
N GLY A 196 -12.33 10.82 -6.59
CA GLY A 196 -11.19 11.58 -6.07
C GLY A 196 -10.77 11.27 -4.63
N HIS A 197 -11.45 10.35 -3.94
CA HIS A 197 -10.97 9.82 -2.66
C HIS A 197 -10.07 8.61 -2.89
N LYS A 198 -8.76 8.80 -2.79
CA LYS A 198 -7.82 7.81 -3.34
C LYS A 198 -7.35 6.73 -2.38
N ARG A 199 -7.59 6.83 -1.07
CA ARG A 199 -6.95 5.96 -0.07
C ARG A 199 -7.80 4.73 0.25
N LEU A 200 -7.23 3.55 0.08
CA LEU A 200 -7.82 2.25 0.40
C LEU A 200 -7.33 1.73 1.75
N GLY A 201 -6.17 2.17 2.20
CA GLY A 201 -5.70 1.89 3.55
C GLY A 201 -4.37 2.54 3.88
N THR A 202 -3.97 2.34 5.13
CA THR A 202 -2.70 2.81 5.68
C THR A 202 -1.88 1.62 6.13
N LEU A 203 -0.61 1.56 5.70
CA LEU A 203 0.36 0.61 6.19
C LEU A 203 1.32 1.33 7.14
N VAL A 204 1.37 0.92 8.39
CA VAL A 204 2.30 1.45 9.39
C VAL A 204 3.47 0.49 9.53
N VAL A 205 4.68 1.00 9.34
CA VAL A 205 5.94 0.26 9.50
C VAL A 205 6.75 1.00 10.54
N ALA A 206 6.63 0.58 11.80
CA ALA A 206 7.06 1.40 12.92
C ALA A 206 7.68 0.55 14.03
N GLY A 207 8.74 1.05 14.64
CA GLY A 207 9.34 0.50 15.84
C GLY A 207 9.07 1.34 17.06
N ASN A 208 9.25 0.75 18.24
CA ASN A 208 9.36 1.53 19.46
C ASN A 208 10.70 2.27 19.56
N ALA A 209 11.73 1.80 18.84
CA ALA A 209 12.95 2.54 18.53
C ALA A 209 13.32 2.38 17.04
N ARG A 210 14.51 2.84 16.66
CA ARG A 210 15.01 2.79 15.28
C ARG A 210 15.28 1.36 14.82
N GLU A 211 15.83 0.54 15.70
CA GLU A 211 16.14 -0.87 15.47
C GLU A 211 14.85 -1.66 15.19
N GLY A 212 13.81 -1.48 16.02
CA GLY A 212 12.48 -2.02 15.77
C GLY A 212 11.85 -1.55 14.45
N THR A 213 12.08 -0.29 14.06
CA THR A 213 11.59 0.25 12.77
C THR A 213 12.28 -0.43 11.60
N LEU A 214 13.60 -0.60 11.68
CA LEU A 214 14.37 -1.34 10.69
C LEU A 214 13.91 -2.79 10.58
N ALA A 215 13.70 -3.46 11.72
CA ALA A 215 13.19 -4.83 11.75
C ALA A 215 11.84 -4.95 11.04
N ALA A 216 10.91 -4.03 11.30
CA ALA A 216 9.61 -3.98 10.63
C ALA A 216 9.75 -3.77 9.13
N ALA A 217 10.66 -2.90 8.69
CA ALA A 217 10.88 -2.65 7.27
C ALA A 217 11.53 -3.83 6.52
N VAL A 218 12.53 -4.47 7.14
CA VAL A 218 13.18 -5.68 6.62
C VAL A 218 12.16 -6.81 6.52
N CYS A 219 11.42 -7.06 7.61
CA CYS A 219 10.41 -8.11 7.64
C CYS A 219 9.31 -7.84 6.60
N LEU A 220 8.81 -6.61 6.49
CA LEU A 220 7.83 -6.25 5.46
C LEU A 220 8.35 -6.57 4.05
N ARG A 221 9.58 -6.17 3.73
CA ARG A 221 10.19 -6.46 2.43
C ARG A 221 10.17 -7.96 2.15
N ASP A 222 10.55 -8.78 3.12
CA ASP A 222 10.62 -10.23 2.94
C ASP A 222 9.23 -10.87 2.81
N ILE A 223 8.23 -10.36 3.54
CA ILE A 223 6.82 -10.74 3.37
C ILE A 223 6.33 -10.41 1.95
N LEU A 224 6.56 -9.18 1.49
CA LEU A 224 6.09 -8.69 0.20
C LEU A 224 6.79 -9.34 -0.99
N ASN A 225 8.03 -9.78 -0.81
CA ASN A 225 8.75 -10.63 -1.76
C ASN A 225 8.23 -12.08 -1.80
N GLY A 226 7.36 -12.47 -0.86
CA GLY A 226 6.85 -13.84 -0.73
C GLY A 226 7.83 -14.82 -0.07
N ASN A 227 8.90 -14.31 0.55
CA ASN A 227 9.93 -15.13 1.20
C ASN A 227 9.52 -15.58 2.62
N SER A 228 8.60 -14.85 3.27
CA SER A 228 8.07 -15.23 4.59
C SER A 228 6.78 -16.05 4.45
N VAL A 229 6.72 -17.23 5.08
CA VAL A 229 5.51 -18.07 5.11
C VAL A 229 4.51 -17.53 6.13
N GLU A 230 5.00 -17.12 7.28
CA GLU A 230 4.25 -16.61 8.42
C GLU A 230 3.52 -15.32 8.04
N GLY A 231 4.20 -14.39 7.36
CA GLY A 231 3.63 -13.12 6.93
C GLY A 231 2.71 -13.19 5.71
N ARG A 232 2.44 -14.38 5.15
CA ARG A 232 1.52 -14.53 3.99
C ARG A 232 0.13 -13.97 4.23
N LYS A 233 -0.32 -13.86 5.49
CA LYS A 233 -1.61 -13.23 5.83
C LYS A 233 -1.64 -11.76 5.38
N LEU A 234 -0.59 -10.99 5.65
CA LEU A 234 -0.47 -9.60 5.17
C LEU A 234 -0.45 -9.54 3.65
N LEU A 235 0.36 -10.38 3.01
CA LEU A 235 0.44 -10.44 1.55
C LEU A 235 -0.92 -10.75 0.91
N ARG A 236 -1.72 -11.64 1.52
CA ARG A 236 -3.07 -11.96 1.07
C ARG A 236 -4.02 -10.76 1.18
N GLU A 237 -4.00 -10.03 2.28
CA GLU A 237 -4.85 -8.83 2.43
C GLU A 237 -4.52 -7.75 1.39
N LEU A 238 -3.22 -7.54 1.12
CA LEU A 238 -2.80 -6.63 0.05
C LEU A 238 -3.20 -7.16 -1.33
N ASP A 239 -3.03 -8.47 -1.59
CA ASP A 239 -3.41 -9.07 -2.87
C ASP A 239 -4.91 -9.01 -3.14
N LYS A 240 -5.78 -9.04 -2.12
CA LYS A 240 -7.22 -8.79 -2.29
C LYS A 240 -7.46 -7.44 -2.95
N VAL A 241 -6.70 -6.40 -2.59
CA VAL A 241 -6.82 -5.08 -3.23
C VAL A 241 -6.49 -5.16 -4.72
N LEU A 242 -5.38 -5.80 -5.09
CA LEU A 242 -5.04 -5.97 -6.51
C LEU A 242 -6.06 -6.84 -7.23
N ILE A 243 -6.55 -7.93 -6.62
CA ILE A 243 -7.60 -8.77 -7.19
C ILE A 243 -8.86 -7.94 -7.46
N TRP A 244 -9.33 -7.16 -6.49
CA TRP A 244 -10.48 -6.26 -6.65
C TRP A 244 -10.25 -5.26 -7.79
N MET A 245 -9.07 -4.64 -7.88
CA MET A 245 -8.75 -3.70 -8.96
C MET A 245 -8.75 -4.36 -10.35
N ILE A 246 -8.53 -5.68 -10.41
CA ILE A 246 -8.35 -6.49 -11.63
C ILE A 246 -9.63 -7.19 -12.07
N SER A 247 -10.47 -7.61 -11.12
CA SER A 247 -11.71 -8.33 -11.41
C SER A 247 -12.96 -7.48 -11.19
N GLY A 248 -12.87 -6.46 -10.33
CA GLY A 248 -14.04 -5.73 -9.82
C GLY A 248 -14.89 -6.56 -8.84
N GLU A 249 -14.49 -7.80 -8.53
CA GLU A 249 -15.20 -8.66 -7.59
C GLU A 249 -15.04 -8.15 -6.17
N GLU A 250 -16.12 -8.22 -5.41
CA GLU A 250 -16.14 -7.82 -4.01
C GLU A 250 -15.07 -8.53 -3.18
N GLN A 251 -14.36 -7.77 -2.35
CA GLN A 251 -13.37 -8.29 -1.42
C GLN A 251 -13.62 -7.73 -0.03
N VAL A 252 -13.41 -8.56 0.99
CA VAL A 252 -13.43 -8.12 2.40
C VAL A 252 -12.00 -8.07 2.91
N LEU A 253 -11.58 -6.89 3.38
CA LEU A 253 -10.28 -6.63 3.98
C LEU A 253 -10.38 -6.71 5.51
N SER A 254 -9.37 -7.34 6.10
CA SER A 254 -9.20 -7.38 7.55
C SER A 254 -8.02 -6.51 7.97
N PRO A 255 -8.16 -5.67 9.01
CA PRO A 255 -7.00 -5.09 9.68
C PRO A 255 -6.09 -6.19 10.17
N LEU A 256 -4.79 -5.98 10.00
CA LEU A 256 -3.78 -6.97 10.36
C LEU A 256 -2.60 -6.28 11.00
N VAL A 257 -2.10 -6.85 12.09
CA VAL A 257 -0.87 -6.39 12.74
C VAL A 257 0.10 -7.56 12.84
N VAL A 258 1.32 -7.36 12.35
CA VAL A 258 2.46 -8.26 12.55
C VAL A 258 3.37 -7.61 13.59
N ILE A 259 3.67 -8.29 14.69
CA ILE A 259 4.72 -7.88 15.61
C ILE A 259 6.01 -8.54 15.20
N VAL A 260 7.07 -7.76 15.16
CA VAL A 260 8.40 -8.22 14.78
C VAL A 260 9.43 -7.86 15.85
N LYS A 261 10.50 -8.63 15.86
CA LYS A 261 11.67 -8.39 16.71
C LYS A 261 12.94 -8.43 15.89
N TYR A 262 13.83 -7.46 16.13
CA TYR A 262 15.18 -7.44 15.57
C TYR A 262 16.03 -8.52 16.23
N THR A 263 16.70 -9.36 15.44
CA THR A 263 17.46 -10.53 15.94
C THR A 263 18.95 -10.51 15.60
N GLY A 264 19.45 -9.52 14.85
CA GLY A 264 20.84 -9.43 14.43
C GLY A 264 21.04 -8.57 13.19
N GLU A 265 22.25 -8.54 12.61
CA GLU A 265 22.71 -7.72 11.46
C GLU A 265 21.75 -7.76 10.25
N ASP A 266 20.65 -7.01 10.36
CA ASP A 266 19.56 -6.93 9.39
C ASP A 266 18.64 -8.15 9.33
N THR A 267 18.50 -8.90 10.42
CA THR A 267 17.50 -9.97 10.55
C THR A 267 16.38 -9.58 11.49
N ALA A 268 15.16 -9.96 11.11
CA ALA A 268 13.97 -9.77 11.93
C ALA A 268 13.15 -11.06 11.94
N GLU A 269 12.55 -11.37 13.08
CA GLU A 269 11.60 -12.47 13.22
C GLU A 269 10.19 -11.94 13.46
N ILE A 270 9.20 -12.67 12.95
CA ILE A 270 7.80 -12.43 13.29
C ILE A 270 7.54 -13.09 14.63
N VAL A 271 7.16 -12.29 15.61
CA VAL A 271 6.82 -12.75 16.96
C VAL A 271 5.36 -13.16 17.02
N ASP A 272 4.48 -12.31 16.48
CA ASP A 272 3.04 -12.53 16.49
C ASP A 272 2.34 -11.93 15.27
N ILE A 273 1.15 -12.47 14.95
CA ILE A 273 0.27 -11.94 13.91
C ILE A 273 -1.17 -11.93 14.39
N PHE A 274 -1.76 -10.74 14.39
CA PHE A 274 -3.14 -10.51 14.78
C PHE A 274 -3.98 -10.10 13.58
N LEU A 275 -5.15 -10.73 13.45
CA LEU A 275 -6.17 -10.40 12.47
C LEU A 275 -7.39 -9.92 13.23
N PHE A 276 -7.95 -8.78 12.83
CA PHE A 276 -9.09 -8.15 13.49
C PHE A 276 -10.30 -8.08 12.56
#